data_AF-A0A815U157-F1
#
_entry.id   AF-A0A815U157-F1
#
_cell.length_a   1.000
_cell.length_b   1.000
_cell.length_c   1.000
_cell.angle_alpha   90.00
_cell.angle_beta   90.00
_cell.angle_gamma   90.00
#
_symmetry.space_group_name_H-M   'P 1'
#
loop_
_entity.id
_entity.type
_entity.pdbx_description
1 polymer ?
#
loop_
_entity_poly.entity_id
_entity_poly.type
_entity_poly.pdbx_seq_one_letter_code
_entity_poly.pdbx_strand_id
1 'polypeptide(L)'
;MSTYLFPHLLCIFIPSCFMQLFINTPCSYFRIIDNFTGLIEFLPGIICSLLYTWQIQNQSLEFRQILITICVILWALRLGGFLVLRMFILGPLDTRIDNLVRKYGYIGVILFWLGPHAFWSVICCLPVVLIHTFPIPHVKFSIFDFFGFIIWTCGFFMETLADRNKLNAKLIEKKQYY
;
A
#
# COMPACT_ATOMS: atom_id res chain seq x y z
N MET A 1 -9.45 24.22 -10.76
CA MET A 1 -9.95 22.87 -10.41
C MET A 1 -8.89 21.78 -10.63
N SER A 2 -8.23 21.75 -11.80
CA SER A 2 -7.05 20.87 -12.07
C SER A 2 -5.79 21.20 -11.24
N THR A 3 -5.66 22.44 -10.79
CA THR A 3 -4.43 22.98 -10.17
C THR A 3 -3.98 22.31 -8.87
N TYR A 4 -4.89 21.74 -8.07
CA TYR A 4 -4.55 21.10 -6.79
C TYR A 4 -4.47 19.58 -6.87
N LEU A 5 -5.17 18.96 -7.83
CA LEU A 5 -5.19 17.51 -7.99
C LEU A 5 -3.84 16.95 -8.42
N PHE A 6 -3.21 17.60 -9.41
CA PHE A 6 -1.92 17.15 -9.94
C PHE A 6 -0.81 17.16 -8.88
N PRO A 7 -0.64 18.22 -8.06
CA PRO A 7 0.27 18.21 -6.92
C PRO A 7 0.02 17.07 -5.92
N HIS A 8 -1.23 16.78 -5.54
CA HIS A 8 -1.52 15.68 -4.62
C HIS A 8 -1.16 14.31 -5.20
N LEU A 9 -1.40 14.09 -6.49
CA LEU A 9 -0.98 12.85 -7.17
C LEU A 9 0.54 12.70 -7.17
N LEU A 10 1.29 13.79 -7.39
CA LEU A 10 2.75 13.78 -7.28
C LEU A 10 3.22 13.49 -5.85
N CYS A 11 2.53 14.02 -4.83
CA CYS A 11 2.82 13.75 -3.42
C CYS A 11 2.67 12.27 -3.03
N ILE A 12 1.98 11.45 -3.83
CA ILE A 12 1.91 10.00 -3.62
C ILE A 12 2.86 9.25 -4.55
N PHE A 13 2.84 9.62 -5.82
CA PHE A 13 3.63 8.95 -6.84
C PHE A 13 5.13 9.05 -6.53
N ILE A 14 5.64 10.26 -6.26
CA ILE A 14 7.08 10.48 -6.05
C ILE A 14 7.60 9.71 -4.83
N PRO A 15 7.01 9.83 -3.62
CA PRO A 15 7.48 9.06 -2.48
C PRO A 15 7.38 7.54 -2.70
N SER A 16 6.30 7.06 -3.34
CA SER A 16 6.15 5.62 -3.61
C SER A 16 7.25 5.10 -4.55
N CYS A 17 7.56 5.80 -5.64
CA CYS A 17 8.67 5.49 -6.53
C CYS A 17 10.01 5.48 -5.80
N PHE A 18 10.24 6.49 -4.95
CA PHE A 18 11.49 6.65 -4.22
C PHE A 18 11.70 5.49 -3.23
N MET A 19 10.69 5.20 -2.42
CA MET A 19 10.75 4.11 -1.45
C MET A 19 10.89 2.73 -2.14
N GLN A 20 10.27 2.58 -3.31
CA GLN A 20 10.40 1.37 -4.10
C GLN A 20 11.83 1.16 -4.64
N LEU A 21 12.45 2.22 -5.14
CA LEU A 21 13.80 2.17 -5.70
C LEU A 21 14.87 2.02 -4.62
N PHE A 22 14.77 2.76 -3.52
CA PHE A 22 15.83 2.86 -2.52
C PHE A 22 15.66 1.94 -1.31
N ILE A 23 14.48 1.38 -1.07
CA ILE A 23 14.24 0.45 0.03
C ILE A 23 13.85 -0.92 -0.52
N ASN A 24 12.72 -1.03 -1.22
CA ASN A 24 12.18 -2.34 -1.56
C ASN A 24 13.05 -3.09 -2.58
N THR A 25 13.59 -2.40 -3.59
CA THR A 25 14.51 -2.99 -4.58
C THR A 25 15.79 -3.57 -3.94
N PRO A 26 16.59 -2.81 -3.17
CA PRO A 26 17.78 -3.37 -2.52
C PRO A 26 17.44 -4.43 -1.47
N CYS A 27 16.40 -4.22 -0.65
CA CYS A 27 15.98 -5.22 0.34
C CYS A 27 15.59 -6.55 -0.31
N SER A 28 14.89 -6.49 -1.44
CA SER A 28 14.48 -7.64 -2.24
C SER A 28 15.68 -8.31 -2.92
N TYR A 29 16.61 -7.53 -3.46
CA TYR A 29 17.82 -8.05 -4.11
C TYR A 29 18.75 -8.78 -3.12
N PHE A 30 18.94 -8.20 -1.92
CA PHE A 30 19.75 -8.79 -0.86
C PHE A 30 19.00 -9.83 -0.01
N ARG A 31 17.75 -10.15 -0.34
CA ARG A 31 16.90 -11.11 0.40
C ARG A 31 16.76 -10.78 1.89
N ILE A 32 16.83 -9.49 2.21
CA ILE A 32 16.59 -9.00 3.57
C ILE A 32 15.08 -9.02 3.83
N ILE A 33 14.32 -8.45 2.90
CA ILE A 33 12.84 -8.40 2.91
C ILE A 33 12.37 -8.42 1.45
N ASP A 34 11.51 -9.38 1.10
CA ASP A 34 11.09 -9.59 -0.31
C ASP A 34 9.89 -8.75 -0.75
N ASN A 35 9.17 -8.07 0.14
CA ASN A 35 7.92 -7.38 -0.20
C ASN A 35 7.39 -6.50 0.96
N PHE A 36 7.71 -5.22 0.95
CA PHE A 36 7.16 -4.25 1.92
C PHE A 36 6.26 -3.20 1.25
N THR A 37 5.91 -3.45 -0.02
CA THR A 37 5.19 -2.60 -0.96
C THR A 37 3.97 -1.91 -0.35
N GLY A 38 3.12 -2.63 0.40
CA GLY A 38 1.96 -2.03 1.05
C GLY A 38 2.27 -0.88 2.02
N LEU A 39 3.25 -1.06 2.91
CA LEU A 39 3.61 -0.04 3.91
C LEU A 39 4.45 1.08 3.30
N ILE A 40 5.39 0.73 2.43
CA ILE A 40 6.34 1.64 1.81
C ILE A 40 5.68 2.53 0.75
N GLU A 41 4.66 2.05 0.04
CA GLU A 41 3.98 2.83 -1.00
C GLU A 41 2.88 3.71 -0.41
N PHE A 42 2.04 3.14 0.45
CA PHE A 42 0.82 3.82 0.90
C PHE A 42 1.08 4.81 2.04
N LEU A 43 1.87 4.47 3.06
CA LEU A 43 2.06 5.36 4.21
C LEU A 43 2.71 6.70 3.83
N PRO A 44 3.84 6.74 3.10
CA PRO A 44 4.47 8.01 2.74
C PRO A 44 3.57 8.87 1.86
N GLY A 45 2.87 8.26 0.91
CA GLY A 45 1.94 8.99 0.04
C GLY A 45 0.78 9.62 0.81
N ILE A 46 0.20 8.91 1.77
CA ILE A 46 -0.88 9.44 2.63
C ILE A 46 -0.35 10.56 3.53
N ILE A 47 0.81 10.38 4.15
CA ILE A 47 1.44 11.40 5.01
C ILE A 47 1.72 12.66 4.18
N CYS A 48 2.33 12.54 3.01
CA CYS A 48 2.58 13.67 2.12
C CYS A 48 1.28 14.35 1.67
N SER A 49 0.23 13.58 1.38
CA SER A 49 -1.08 14.13 1.03
C SER A 49 -1.72 14.92 2.19
N LEU A 50 -1.64 14.40 3.42
CA LEU A 50 -2.13 15.10 4.62
C LEU A 50 -1.35 16.38 4.92
N LEU A 51 -0.01 16.32 4.85
CA LEU A 51 0.85 17.48 5.05
C LEU A 51 0.57 18.56 4.00
N TYR A 52 0.32 18.16 2.75
CA TYR A 52 -0.04 19.09 1.68
C TYR A 52 -1.39 19.78 1.94
N THR A 53 -2.43 19.03 2.33
CA THR A 53 -3.74 19.62 2.71
C THR A 53 -3.58 20.59 3.87
N TRP A 54 -2.82 20.21 4.91
CA TRP A 54 -2.60 21.05 6.07
C TRP A 54 -1.83 22.34 5.73
N GLN A 55 -0.74 22.24 4.98
CA GLN A 55 0.17 23.37 4.72
C GLN A 55 -0.30 24.30 3.62
N ILE A 56 -0.88 23.78 2.54
CA ILE A 56 -1.21 24.58 1.34
C ILE A 56 -2.67 25.05 1.35
N GLN A 57 -3.59 24.18 1.79
CA GLN A 57 -5.01 24.54 1.80
C GLN A 57 -5.45 25.22 3.10
N ASN A 58 -4.62 25.16 4.16
CA ASN A 58 -4.90 25.75 5.47
C ASN A 58 -6.27 25.33 6.03
N GLN A 59 -6.69 24.12 5.67
CA GLN A 59 -8.00 23.55 6.00
C GLN A 59 -7.88 22.58 7.18
N SER A 60 -8.84 22.66 8.10
CA SER A 60 -9.01 21.64 9.13
C SER A 60 -9.42 20.32 8.50
N LEU A 61 -8.85 19.21 8.99
CA LEU A 61 -9.20 17.88 8.51
C LEU A 61 -10.65 17.55 8.84
N GLU A 62 -11.44 17.26 7.81
CA GLU A 62 -12.83 16.84 7.96
C GLU A 62 -12.91 15.36 8.38
N PHE A 63 -14.00 14.98 9.04
CA PHE A 63 -14.18 13.61 9.55
C PHE A 63 -14.00 12.52 8.47
N ARG A 64 -14.49 12.77 7.24
CA ARG A 64 -14.34 11.84 6.10
C ARG A 64 -12.88 11.60 5.71
N GLN A 65 -12.05 12.65 5.74
CA GLN A 65 -10.63 12.58 5.41
C GLN A 65 -9.89 11.74 6.44
N ILE A 66 -10.21 11.95 7.72
CA ILE A 66 -9.66 11.17 8.83
C ILE A 66 -10.06 9.70 8.72
N LEU A 67 -11.35 9.41 8.49
CA LEU A 67 -11.86 8.04 8.38
C LEU A 67 -11.14 7.27 7.26
N ILE A 68 -11.02 7.86 6.07
CA ILE A 68 -10.42 7.20 4.92
C ILE A 68 -8.91 7.03 5.10
N THR A 69 -8.24 8.01 5.69
CA THR A 69 -6.83 7.90 6.08
C THR A 69 -6.62 6.70 7.00
N ILE A 70 -7.45 6.54 8.04
CA ILE A 70 -7.37 5.41 8.96
C ILE A 70 -7.59 4.08 8.22
N CYS A 71 -8.59 4.01 7.35
CA CYS A 71 -8.86 2.81 6.55
C CYS A 71 -7.64 2.38 5.73
N VAL A 72 -6.94 3.31 5.08
CA VAL A 72 -5.75 2.94 4.30
C VAL A 72 -4.56 2.60 5.18
N ILE A 73 -4.36 3.27 6.33
CA ILE A 73 -3.33 2.88 7.30
C ILE A 73 -3.57 1.45 7.79
N LEU A 74 -4.79 1.11 8.17
CA LEU A 74 -5.15 -0.26 8.60
C LEU A 74 -4.89 -1.27 7.49
N TRP A 75 -5.24 -0.93 6.24
CA TRP A 75 -4.99 -1.81 5.10
C TRP A 75 -3.50 -2.01 4.82
N ALA A 76 -2.71 -0.94 4.90
CA ALA A 76 -1.26 -0.98 4.73
C ALA A 76 -0.60 -1.82 5.83
N LEU A 77 -0.98 -1.62 7.09
CA LEU A 77 -0.50 -2.41 8.23
C LEU A 77 -0.85 -3.89 8.09
N ARG A 78 -2.07 -4.22 7.65
CA ARG A 78 -2.49 -5.59 7.39
C ARG A 78 -1.63 -6.23 6.29
N LEU A 79 -1.48 -5.56 5.15
CA LEU A 79 -0.73 -6.07 4.00
C LEU A 79 0.76 -6.25 4.35
N GLY A 80 1.39 -5.22 4.92
CA GLY A 80 2.80 -5.28 5.32
C GLY A 80 3.06 -6.25 6.46
N GLY A 81 2.20 -6.25 7.48
CA GLY A 81 2.33 -7.16 8.63
C GLY A 81 2.23 -8.63 8.25
N PHE A 82 1.31 -8.99 7.34
CA PHE A 82 1.21 -10.37 6.85
C PHE A 82 2.47 -10.80 6.08
N LEU A 83 3.00 -9.93 5.22
CA LEU A 83 4.20 -10.22 4.43
C LEU A 83 5.43 -10.43 5.31
N VAL A 84 5.60 -9.60 6.33
CA VAL A 84 6.67 -9.72 7.33
C VAL A 84 6.51 -11.02 8.13
N LEU A 85 5.31 -11.28 8.66
CA LEU A 85 5.02 -12.53 9.38
C LEU A 85 5.34 -13.77 8.54
N ARG A 86 4.97 -13.74 7.26
CA ARG A 86 5.22 -14.83 6.32
C ARG A 86 6.72 -15.10 6.16
N MET A 87 7.55 -14.07 6.05
CA MET A 87 9.01 -14.23 5.93
C MET A 87 9.62 -14.85 7.18
N PHE A 88 9.19 -14.40 8.37
CA PHE A 88 9.68 -14.99 9.62
C PHE A 88 9.38 -16.48 9.74
N ILE A 89 8.24 -16.93 9.21
CA ILE A 89 7.79 -18.32 9.35
C ILE A 89 8.33 -19.23 8.23
N LEU A 90 8.28 -18.77 6.99
CA LEU A 90 8.59 -19.58 5.80
C LEU A 90 9.98 -19.34 5.23
N GLY A 91 10.65 -18.26 5.64
CA GLY A 91 11.95 -17.83 5.12
C GLY A 91 11.84 -16.88 3.91
N PRO A 92 12.93 -16.16 3.60
CA PRO A 92 13.01 -15.25 2.47
C PRO A 92 13.34 -16.02 1.21
N LEU A 93 12.32 -16.43 0.45
CA LEU A 93 12.53 -17.01 -0.87
C LEU A 93 11.30 -16.77 -1.75
N ASP A 94 11.17 -15.55 -2.26
CA ASP A 94 10.30 -15.30 -3.41
C ASP A 94 11.01 -15.78 -4.69
N THR A 95 10.64 -16.98 -5.15
CA THR A 95 11.23 -17.63 -6.34
C THR A 95 11.12 -16.77 -7.61
N ARG A 96 10.20 -15.82 -7.64
CA ARG A 96 10.05 -14.88 -8.76
C ARG A 96 11.25 -13.96 -8.86
N ILE A 97 11.68 -13.40 -7.72
CA ILE A 97 12.80 -12.45 -7.65
C ILE A 97 14.09 -13.17 -8.02
N ASP A 98 14.26 -14.41 -7.57
CA ASP A 98 15.40 -15.24 -7.94
C ASP A 98 15.50 -15.47 -9.45
N ASN A 99 14.36 -15.75 -10.10
CA ASN A 99 14.32 -15.91 -11.56
C ASN A 99 14.64 -14.58 -12.28
N LEU A 100 14.14 -13.47 -11.76
CA LEU A 100 14.42 -12.12 -12.28
C LEU A 100 15.91 -11.75 -12.16
N VAL A 101 16.52 -11.99 -11.00
CA VAL A 101 17.95 -11.76 -10.75
C VAL A 101 18.80 -12.62 -11.68
N ARG A 102 18.46 -13.90 -11.85
CA ARG A 102 19.21 -14.79 -12.76
C ARG A 102 19.13 -14.35 -14.22
N LYS A 103 17.99 -13.84 -14.67
CA LYS A 103 17.76 -13.50 -16.09
C LYS A 103 18.20 -12.09 -16.46
N TYR A 104 18.04 -11.13 -15.56
CA TYR A 104 18.19 -9.69 -15.84
C TYR A 104 18.99 -8.93 -14.77
N GLY A 105 19.53 -9.61 -13.77
CA GLY A 105 20.30 -8.99 -12.69
C GLY A 105 19.50 -7.97 -11.88
N TYR A 106 20.19 -6.95 -11.37
CA TYR A 106 19.59 -5.89 -10.54
C TYR A 106 18.52 -5.07 -11.29
N ILE A 107 18.71 -4.85 -12.59
CA ILE A 107 17.77 -4.13 -13.46
C ILE A 107 16.42 -4.84 -13.56
N GLY A 108 16.40 -6.18 -13.58
CA GLY A 108 15.16 -6.94 -13.55
C GLY A 108 14.33 -6.64 -12.31
N VAL A 109 15.00 -6.56 -11.15
CA VAL A 109 14.36 -6.27 -9.86
C VAL A 109 13.84 -4.83 -9.82
N ILE A 110 14.60 -3.85 -10.32
CA ILE A 110 14.12 -2.46 -10.46
C ILE A 110 12.86 -2.39 -11.31
N LEU A 111 12.84 -3.02 -12.49
CA LEU A 111 11.70 -2.94 -13.40
C LEU A 111 10.45 -3.65 -12.82
N PHE A 112 10.65 -4.78 -12.16
CA PHE A 112 9.58 -5.50 -11.47
C PHE A 112 8.93 -4.64 -10.39
N TRP A 113 9.74 -3.92 -9.63
CA TRP A 113 9.26 -3.10 -8.53
C TRP A 113 8.74 -1.74 -8.99
N LEU A 114 9.47 -1.00 -9.81
CA LEU A 114 9.10 0.37 -10.18
C LEU A 114 7.92 0.43 -11.16
N GLY A 115 7.83 -0.51 -12.11
CA GLY A 115 6.84 -0.42 -13.20
C GLY A 115 5.39 -0.58 -12.72
N PRO A 116 4.96 -1.77 -12.29
CA PRO A 116 3.57 -2.02 -11.90
C PRO A 116 3.18 -1.30 -10.61
N HIS A 117 4.09 -1.22 -9.63
CA HIS A 117 3.72 -0.75 -8.30
C HIS A 117 3.51 0.76 -8.22
N ALA A 118 4.31 1.56 -8.93
CA ALA A 118 4.12 3.01 -8.94
C ALA A 118 2.79 3.41 -9.58
N PHE A 119 2.34 2.65 -10.59
CA PHE A 119 1.03 2.86 -11.19
C PHE A 119 -0.10 2.37 -10.28
N TRP A 120 0.09 1.20 -9.67
CA TRP A 120 -0.87 0.61 -8.74
C TRP A 120 -1.08 1.47 -7.50
N SER A 121 -0.01 2.09 -6.98
CA SER A 121 -0.09 2.97 -5.81
C SER A 121 -0.98 4.18 -6.07
N VAL A 122 -0.89 4.77 -7.28
CA VAL A 122 -1.77 5.88 -7.69
C VAL A 122 -3.22 5.42 -7.78
N ILE A 123 -3.50 4.26 -8.37
CA ILE A 123 -4.87 3.74 -8.47
C ILE A 123 -5.48 3.54 -7.09
N CYS A 124 -4.75 2.88 -6.18
CA CYS A 124 -5.25 2.60 -4.83
C CYS A 124 -5.42 3.86 -3.97
N CYS A 125 -4.55 4.87 -4.15
CA CYS A 125 -4.60 6.10 -3.37
C CYS A 125 -5.47 7.20 -3.99
N LEU A 126 -5.88 7.08 -5.26
CA LEU A 126 -6.74 8.03 -5.96
C LEU A 126 -7.98 8.48 -5.15
N PRO A 127 -8.78 7.58 -4.54
CA PRO A 127 -9.95 8.01 -3.76
C PRO A 127 -9.56 8.88 -2.55
N VAL A 128 -8.45 8.59 -1.89
CA VAL A 128 -7.92 9.38 -0.77
C VAL A 128 -7.51 10.77 -1.26
N VAL A 129 -6.80 10.82 -2.39
CA VAL A 129 -6.36 12.08 -3.02
C VAL A 129 -7.53 12.97 -3.35
N LEU A 130 -8.56 12.41 -3.99
CA LEU A 130 -9.73 13.18 -4.40
C LEU A 130 -10.43 13.81 -3.19
N ILE A 131 -10.52 13.08 -2.09
CA ILE A 131 -11.18 13.53 -0.87
C ILE A 131 -10.32 14.54 -0.09
N HIS A 132 -8.99 14.44 -0.17
CA HIS A 132 -8.07 15.45 0.37
C HIS A 132 -8.02 16.72 -0.47
N THR A 133 -8.10 16.60 -1.80
CA THR A 133 -8.01 17.73 -2.74
C THR A 133 -9.30 18.55 -2.78
N PHE A 134 -10.46 17.86 -2.73
CA PHE A 134 -11.78 18.48 -2.83
C PHE A 134 -12.59 18.24 -1.56
N PRO A 135 -12.20 18.86 -0.42
CA PRO A 135 -13.01 18.78 0.79
C PRO A 135 -14.35 19.46 0.53
N ILE A 136 -15.43 18.70 0.71
CA ILE A 136 -16.78 19.24 0.68
C ILE A 136 -17.12 19.58 2.13
N PRO A 137 -17.13 20.88 2.51
CA PRO A 137 -17.31 21.26 3.91
C PRO A 137 -18.71 20.84 4.40
N HIS A 138 -18.75 20.29 5.61
CA HIS A 138 -19.99 20.09 6.39
C HIS A 138 -21.09 19.21 5.74
N VAL A 139 -20.72 18.27 4.87
CA VAL A 139 -21.69 17.29 4.36
C VAL A 139 -21.87 16.16 5.38
N LYS A 140 -23.09 16.04 5.94
CA LYS A 140 -23.51 14.92 6.79
C LYS A 140 -23.08 13.58 6.17
N PHE A 141 -22.69 12.62 7.00
CA PHE A 141 -22.31 11.28 6.55
C PHE A 141 -23.40 10.72 5.63
N SER A 142 -23.04 10.43 4.38
CA SER A 142 -23.97 10.01 3.34
C SER A 142 -24.19 8.50 3.41
N ILE A 143 -25.33 8.04 2.88
CA ILE A 143 -25.61 6.62 2.69
C ILE A 143 -24.50 5.94 1.87
N PHE A 144 -23.91 6.63 0.92
CA PHE A 144 -22.79 6.11 0.12
C PHE A 144 -21.52 5.87 0.95
N ASP A 145 -21.25 6.72 1.95
CA ASP A 145 -20.11 6.52 2.84
C ASP A 145 -20.30 5.28 3.72
N PHE A 146 -21.55 5.04 4.15
CA PHE A 146 -21.92 3.85 4.90
C PHE A 146 -21.73 2.56 4.08
N PHE A 147 -22.23 2.54 2.85
CA PHE A 147 -22.02 1.40 1.95
C PHE A 147 -20.53 1.19 1.63
N GLY A 148 -19.79 2.27 1.37
CA GLY A 148 -18.34 2.19 1.14
C GLY A 148 -17.60 1.59 2.33
N PHE A 149 -17.97 1.98 3.55
CA PHE A 149 -17.39 1.42 4.77
C PHE A 149 -17.74 -0.07 4.98
N ILE A 150 -18.98 -0.48 4.67
CA ILE A 150 -19.37 -1.90 4.71
C ILE A 150 -18.56 -2.72 3.71
N ILE A 151 -18.43 -2.24 2.47
CA ILE A 151 -17.66 -2.94 1.44
C ILE A 151 -16.20 -3.05 1.86
N TRP A 152 -15.62 -1.97 2.39
CA TRP A 152 -14.25 -1.95 2.89
C TRP A 152 -14.04 -2.94 4.04
N THR A 153 -14.92 -2.94 5.05
CA THR A 153 -14.82 -3.86 6.19
C THR A 153 -14.95 -5.32 5.77
N CYS A 154 -15.94 -5.65 4.94
CA CYS A 154 -16.10 -7.00 4.38
C CYS A 154 -14.83 -7.43 3.63
N GLY A 155 -14.30 -6.59 2.74
CA GLY A 155 -13.06 -6.86 2.00
C GLY A 155 -11.87 -7.09 2.94
N PHE A 156 -11.71 -6.25 3.96
CA PHE A 156 -10.64 -6.36 4.95
C PHE A 156 -10.68 -7.69 5.71
N PHE A 157 -11.87 -8.12 6.16
CA PHE A 157 -12.03 -9.38 6.89
C PHE A 157 -11.84 -10.60 5.99
N MET A 158 -12.44 -10.60 4.79
CA MET A 158 -12.28 -11.68 3.83
C MET A 158 -10.81 -11.92 3.49
N GLU A 159 -10.06 -10.85 3.19
CA GLU A 159 -8.64 -10.96 2.87
C GLU A 159 -7.82 -11.46 4.07
N THR A 160 -8.12 -10.98 5.28
CA THR A 160 -7.44 -11.42 6.49
C THR A 160 -7.65 -12.92 6.75
N LEU A 161 -8.85 -13.45 6.50
CA LEU A 161 -9.14 -14.87 6.60
C LEU A 161 -8.41 -15.67 5.51
N ALA A 162 -8.42 -15.17 4.27
CA ALA A 162 -7.72 -15.80 3.15
C ALA A 162 -6.20 -15.91 3.40
N ASP A 163 -5.59 -14.84 3.92
CA ASP A 163 -4.16 -14.82 4.26
C ASP A 163 -3.80 -15.81 5.37
N ARG A 164 -4.64 -15.91 6.41
CA ARG A 164 -4.49 -16.94 7.46
C ARG A 164 -4.58 -18.34 6.89
N ASN A 165 -5.59 -18.60 6.05
CA ASN A 165 -5.76 -19.91 5.41
C ASN A 165 -4.56 -20.26 4.53
N LYS A 166 -4.05 -19.29 3.77
CA LYS A 166 -2.87 -19.45 2.89
C LYS A 166 -1.61 -19.77 3.68
N LEU A 167 -1.40 -19.10 4.82
CA LEU A 167 -0.26 -19.38 5.70
C LEU A 167 -0.35 -20.77 6.32
N ASN A 168 -1.54 -21.15 6.82
CA ASN A 168 -1.78 -22.47 7.40
C ASN A 168 -1.57 -23.59 6.38
N ALA A 169 -2.04 -23.43 5.15
CA ALA A 169 -1.84 -24.41 4.09
C ALA A 169 -0.34 -24.67 3.83
N LYS A 170 0.47 -23.60 3.73
CA LYS A 170 1.93 -23.72 3.55
C LYS A 170 2.64 -24.34 4.76
N LEU A 171 2.16 -24.08 5.98
CA LEU A 171 2.70 -24.68 7.19
C LEU A 171 2.45 -26.18 7.25
N ILE A 172 1.27 -26.64 6.83
CA ILE A 172 0.94 -28.07 6.74
C ILE A 172 1.83 -28.74 5.69
N GLU A 173 1.96 -28.13 4.50
CA GLU A 173 2.84 -28.63 3.45
C GLU A 173 4.29 -28.77 3.95
N LYS A 174 4.83 -27.74 4.63
CA LYS A 174 6.18 -27.80 5.21
C LYS A 174 6.34 -28.97 6.20
N LYS A 175 5.34 -29.26 7.03
CA LYS A 175 5.38 -30.39 7.99
C LYS A 175 5.37 -31.77 7.32
N GLN A 176 4.86 -31.92 6.09
CA GLN A 176 4.84 -33.20 5.40
C GLN A 176 6.21 -33.63 4.84
N TYR A 177 7.15 -32.68 4.72
CA TYR A 177 8.50 -32.94 4.22
C TYR A 177 9.55 -33.16 5.31
N TYR A 178 9.16 -33.10 6.59
CA TYR A 178 10.01 -33.39 7.77
C TYR A 178 9.45 -34.59 8.53
#